data_AF-A0A0F2QBS0-F1
#
_entry.id   AF-A0A0F2QBS0-F1
#
_cell.length_a   1.000
_cell.length_b   1.000
_cell.length_c   1.000
_cell.angle_alpha   90.00
_cell.angle_beta   90.00
_cell.angle_gamma   90.00
#
_symmetry.space_group_name_H-M   'P 1'
#
loop_
_entity.id
_entity.type
_entity.pdbx_description
1 polymer ?
#
loop_
_entity_poly.entity_id
_entity_poly.type
_entity_poly.pdbx_seq_one_letter_code
_entity_poly.pdbx_strand_id
1 'polypeptide(L)' 'MQLSEDIKEWIAFCDELVYQMKDFKSSEYKKGVAEGIEMAVDMLKGYLEEYPEFNDPKQNK' A
#
# COMPACT_ATOMS: atom_id res chain seq x y z
N MET A 1 -9.15 5.68 14.11
CA MET A 1 -8.94 4.32 14.69
C MET A 1 -7.53 3.93 14.29
N GLN A 2 -6.73 3.42 15.24
CA GLN A 2 -5.29 3.17 15.03
C GLN A 2 -5.03 2.36 13.73
N LEU A 3 -5.84 1.34 13.46
CA LEU A 3 -5.71 0.48 12.29
C LEU A 3 -5.78 1.21 10.93
N SER A 4 -6.65 2.22 10.78
CA SER A 4 -6.78 2.94 9.51
C SER A 4 -5.55 3.82 9.24
N GLU A 5 -4.99 4.41 10.28
CA GLU A 5 -3.75 5.17 10.20
C GLU A 5 -2.57 4.23 9.91
N ASP A 6 -2.50 3.08 10.61
CA ASP A 6 -1.46 2.06 10.39
C ASP A 6 -1.47 1.52 8.95
N ILE A 7 -2.66 1.29 8.38
CA ILE A 7 -2.82 0.84 7.00
C ILE A 7 -2.34 1.91 6.01
N LYS A 8 -2.65 3.19 6.26
CA LYS A 8 -2.19 4.31 5.41
C LYS A 8 -0.67 4.47 5.47
N GLU A 9 -0.08 4.39 6.66
CA GLU A 9 1.38 4.42 6.83
C GLU A 9 2.05 3.25 6.11
N TRP A 10 1.48 2.04 6.22
CA TRP A 10 2.01 0.87 5.54
C TRP A 10 1.94 0.98 4.01
N ILE A 11 0.82 1.48 3.47
CA ILE A 11 0.67 1.75 2.03
C ILE A 11 1.72 2.77 1.56
N ALA A 12 1.89 3.87 2.29
CA ALA A 12 2.89 4.89 1.95
C ALA A 12 4.32 4.34 1.97
N PHE A 13 4.64 3.51 2.97
CA PHE A 13 5.92 2.81 3.05
C PHE A 13 6.15 1.90 1.83
N CYS A 14 5.14 1.13 1.42
CA CYS A 14 5.25 0.24 0.27
C CYS A 14 5.42 1.02 -1.04
N ASP A 15 4.68 2.12 -1.24
CA ASP A 15 4.80 2.97 -2.41
C ASP A 15 6.22 3.57 -2.52
N GLU A 16 6.80 4.03 -1.40
CA GLU A 16 8.19 4.51 -1.36
C GLU A 16 9.21 3.40 -1.62
N LEU A 17 9.00 2.21 -1.04
CA LEU A 17 9.85 1.05 -1.27
C LEU A 17 9.86 0.65 -2.76
N VAL A 18 8.70 0.60 -3.40
CA VAL A 18 8.57 0.30 -4.84
C VAL A 18 9.33 1.32 -5.67
N TYR A 19 9.18 2.61 -5.37
CA TYR A 19 9.91 3.68 -6.04
C TYR A 19 11.44 3.48 -5.93
N GLN A 20 11.94 3.25 -4.72
CA GLN A 20 13.37 3.02 -4.48
C GLN A 20 13.89 1.74 -5.15
N MET A 21 13.08 0.69 -5.22
CA MET A 21 13.45 -0.58 -5.86
C MET A 21 13.47 -0.50 -7.38
N LYS A 22 12.63 0.35 -7.96
CA LYS A 22 12.59 0.60 -9.40
C LYS A 22 13.69 1.59 -9.83
N ASP A 23 14.11 2.49 -8.95
CA ASP A 23 15.15 3.48 -9.25
C ASP A 23 16.57 2.90 -9.34
N PHE A 24 17.40 3.50 -10.22
CA PHE A 24 18.82 3.23 -10.52
C PHE A 24 19.31 1.77 -10.62
N LYS A 25 19.69 1.33 -11.84
CA LYS A 25 20.39 0.05 -12.12
C LYS A 25 19.76 -1.16 -11.38
N SER A 26 18.44 -1.15 -11.25
CA SER A 26 17.66 -2.21 -10.63
C SER A 26 17.72 -3.49 -11.49
N SER A 27 18.08 -4.62 -10.86
CA SER A 27 18.09 -5.92 -11.54
C SER A 27 16.65 -6.36 -11.87
N GLU A 28 16.49 -7.22 -12.87
CA GLU A 28 15.16 -7.77 -13.23
C GLU A 28 14.45 -8.42 -12.04
N TYR A 29 15.19 -9.07 -11.15
CA TYR A 29 14.65 -9.59 -9.89
C TYR A 29 14.06 -8.48 -9.00
N LYS A 30 14.77 -7.36 -8.82
CA LYS A 30 14.28 -6.24 -8.00
C LYS A 30 13.04 -5.59 -8.61
N LYS A 31 12.98 -5.49 -9.94
CA LYS A 31 11.80 -4.99 -10.65
C LYS A 31 10.59 -5.90 -10.44
N GLY A 32 10.76 -7.21 -10.62
CA GLY A 32 9.68 -8.19 -10.39
C GLY A 32 9.18 -8.21 -8.94
N VAL A 33 10.07 -8.03 -7.96
CA VAL A 33 9.65 -7.87 -6.55
C VAL A 33 8.87 -6.57 -6.35
N ALA A 34 9.31 -5.46 -6.93
CA ALA A 34 8.61 -4.18 -6.84
C ALA A 34 7.20 -4.24 -7.48
N GLU A 35 7.06 -4.90 -8.63
CA GLU A 35 5.76 -5.15 -9.28
C GLU A 35 4.82 -5.99 -8.38
N GLY A 36 5.35 -7.03 -7.74
CA GLY A 36 4.56 -7.85 -6.81
C GLY A 36 4.07 -7.08 -5.58
N ILE A 37 4.90 -6.17 -5.05
CA ILE A 37 4.51 -5.29 -3.93
C ILE A 37 3.42 -4.31 -4.38
N GLU A 38 3.60 -3.69 -5.54
CA GLU A 38 2.63 -2.74 -6.12
C GLU A 38 1.26 -3.40 -6.33
N MET A 39 1.23 -4.61 -6.90
CA MET A 39 -0.01 -5.39 -7.06
C MET A 39 -0.70 -5.69 -5.72
N ALA A 40 0.06 -6.04 -4.68
CA ALA A 40 -0.51 -6.33 -3.37
C ALA A 40 -1.10 -5.08 -2.70
N VAL A 41 -0.42 -3.94 -2.86
CA VAL A 41 -0.91 -2.64 -2.38
C VAL A 41 -2.17 -2.21 -3.13
N ASP A 42 -2.21 -2.37 -4.45
CA ASP A 42 -3.38 -2.03 -5.26
C ASP A 42 -4.60 -2.89 -4.90
N MET A 43 -4.39 -4.19 -4.66
CA MET A 43 -5.46 -5.07 -4.16
C MET A 43 -5.98 -4.61 -2.79
N LEU A 44 -5.09 -4.21 -1.87
CA LEU A 44 -5.49 -3.71 -0.57
C LEU A 44 -6.26 -2.38 -0.70
N LYS A 45 -5.80 -1.46 -1.54
CA LYS A 45 -6.49 -0.20 -1.84
C LYS A 45 -7.92 -0.48 -2.35
N GLY A 46 -8.06 -1.39 -3.31
CA GLY A 46 -9.38 -1.81 -3.81
C GLY A 46 -10.28 -2.44 -2.73
N TYR A 47 -9.72 -3.31 -1.88
CA TYR A 47 -10.47 -3.86 -0.75
C TYR A 47 -10.97 -2.77 0.22
N LEU A 48 -10.15 -1.76 0.52
CA LEU A 48 -10.53 -0.66 1.40
C LEU A 48 -11.56 0.30 0.79
N GLU A 49 -11.64 0.37 -0.55
CA GLU A 49 -12.71 1.10 -1.24
C GLU A 49 -14.06 0.39 -1.09
N GLU A 50 -14.08 -0.94 -1.11
CA GLU A 50 -15.29 -1.76 -0.92
C GLU A 50 -15.80 -1.76 0.53
N TYR A 51 -14.91 -1.51 1.50
CA TYR A 51 -15.22 -1.51 2.94
C TYR A 51 -14.81 -0.19 3.61
N PRO A 52 -15.50 0.93 3.32
CA PRO A 52 -15.15 2.26 3.80
C PRO A 52 -15.21 2.39 5.33
N GLU A 53 -15.92 1.51 6.04
CA GLU A 53 -15.93 1.43 7.50
C GLU A 53 -14.56 1.12 8.13
N PHE A 54 -13.64 0.52 7.38
CA PHE A 54 -12.24 0.37 7.80
C PHE A 54 -11.41 1.64 7.56
N ASN A 55 -11.96 2.59 6.79
CA ASN A 55 -11.33 3.84 6.40
C ASN A 55 -11.89 5.06 7.14
N ASP A 56 -13.08 4.95 7.76
CA ASP A 56 -13.75 6.07 8.44
C ASP A 56 -13.76 5.93 9.97
N PRO A 57 -12.92 6.70 10.70
CA PRO A 57 -12.93 6.71 12.16
C PRO A 57 -14.04 7.59 12.79
N LYS A 58 -14.95 8.20 12.02
CA LYS A 58 -15.88 9.23 12.52
C LYS A 58 -17.37 8.90 12.56
N GLN A 59 -17.80 7.67 12.30
CA GLN A 59 -19.25 7.36 12.26
C GLN A 59 -19.83 6.60 13.46
N ASN A 60 -19.03 6.20 14.45
CA ASN A 60 -19.57 5.66 15.70
C ASN A 60 -19.75 6.78 16.74
N LYS A 61 -20.84 7.54 16.61
CA LYS A 61 -21.45 8.32 17.69
C LYS A 61 -22.90 7.92 17.85
#